data_AF-A0A150SDN4-F1
#
_entry.id   AF-A0A150SDN4-F1
#
_cell.length_a   1.000
_cell.length_b   1.000
_cell.length_c   1.000
_cell.angle_alpha   90.00
_cell.angle_beta   90.00
_cell.angle_gamma   90.00
#
_symmetry.space_group_name_H-M   'P 1'
#
loop_
_entity.id
_entity.type
_entity.pdbx_description
1 polymer ?
#
loop_
_entity_poly.entity_id
_entity_poly.type
_entity_poly.pdbx_seq_one_letter_code
_entity_poly.pdbx_strand_id
1 'polypeptide(L)'
;MKAPERSLLEPLVREVLETAHRGRGQQPHYLTAYQIVERLREPARSELITKYGRGGKRAGSADTASSIISQVLANELSAEVDVAYLDTRDVWFSIADELVEAGYPVVALYRLRVRRSDTMG
;
A
#
# COMPACT_ATOMS: atom_id res chain seq x y z
N MET A 1 -9.81 -21.48 -9.86
CA MET A 1 -10.19 -20.49 -8.82
C MET A 1 -9.82 -19.10 -9.35
N LYS A 2 -10.79 -18.25 -9.72
CA LYS A 2 -10.50 -16.92 -10.30
C LYS A 2 -9.87 -16.02 -9.23
N ALA A 3 -8.86 -15.21 -9.58
CA ALA A 3 -8.41 -14.09 -8.74
C ALA A 3 -9.63 -13.26 -8.31
N PRO A 4 -9.67 -12.60 -7.13
CA PRO A 4 -10.70 -11.58 -6.93
C PRO A 4 -10.52 -10.65 -8.12
N GLU A 5 -11.59 -10.35 -8.85
CA GLU A 5 -11.47 -9.48 -10.02
C GLU A 5 -10.75 -8.21 -9.53
N ARG A 6 -9.52 -8.00 -10.01
CA ARG A 6 -8.59 -7.00 -9.44
C ARG A 6 -9.22 -5.60 -9.45
N SER A 7 -10.16 -5.37 -10.37
CA SER A 7 -11.07 -4.24 -10.46
C SER A 7 -11.87 -3.93 -9.18
N LEU A 8 -12.09 -4.90 -8.29
CA LEU A 8 -12.78 -4.68 -7.02
C LEU A 8 -11.85 -4.14 -5.92
N LEU A 9 -10.53 -4.27 -6.08
CA LEU A 9 -9.55 -3.77 -5.11
C LEU A 9 -9.23 -2.30 -5.31
N GLU A 10 -9.26 -1.80 -6.54
CA GLU A 10 -8.98 -0.40 -6.86
C GLU A 10 -9.78 0.61 -6.01
N PRO A 11 -11.12 0.55 -5.93
CA PRO A 11 -11.89 1.50 -5.12
C PRO A 11 -11.54 1.41 -3.62
N LEU A 12 -11.22 0.22 -3.12
CA LEU A 12 -10.84 0.02 -1.71
C LEU A 12 -9.44 0.58 -1.42
N VAL A 13 -8.49 0.38 -2.34
CA VAL A 13 -7.14 0.94 -2.25
C VAL A 13 -7.19 2.46 -2.31
N ARG A 14 -8.01 3.01 -3.21
CA ARG A 14 -8.26 4.44 -3.32
C ARG A 14 -8.80 5.02 -2.01
N GLU A 15 -9.83 4.41 -1.42
CA GLU A 15 -10.40 4.85 -0.13
C GLU A 15 -9.33 4.90 0.99
N VAL A 16 -8.45 3.89 1.06
CA VAL A 16 -7.36 3.87 2.03
C VAL A 16 -6.37 5.03 1.81
N LEU A 17 -6.04 5.33 0.55
CA LEU A 17 -5.14 6.44 0.24
C LEU A 17 -5.80 7.82 0.49
N GLU A 18 -7.11 7.94 0.28
CA GLU A 18 -7.88 9.17 0.57
C GLU A 18 -7.93 9.46 2.07
N THR A 19 -7.97 8.40 2.89
CA THR A 19 -8.05 8.50 4.35
C THR A 19 -6.68 8.47 5.04
N ALA A 20 -5.58 8.34 4.29
CA ALA A 20 -4.23 8.45 4.83
C ALA A 20 -4.05 9.82 5.50
N HIS A 21 -3.75 9.83 6.81
CA HIS A 21 -3.65 11.06 7.61
C HIS A 21 -2.79 12.13 6.91
N ARG A 22 -3.18 13.41 7.05
CA ARG A 22 -2.36 14.53 6.61
C ARG A 22 -1.08 14.56 7.41
N GLY A 23 0.06 14.68 6.74
CA GLY A 23 1.34 14.85 7.43
C GLY A 23 1.62 16.26 7.86
N ARG A 24 2.91 16.58 8.06
CA ARG A 24 3.34 17.98 8.14
C ARG A 24 3.12 18.62 6.76
N GLY A 25 1.92 19.10 6.48
CA GLY A 25 1.50 19.69 5.21
C GLY A 25 0.03 19.43 4.87
N GLN A 26 -0.42 19.89 3.69
CA GLN A 26 -1.79 19.70 3.18
C GLN A 26 -1.97 18.42 2.34
N GLN A 27 -0.92 17.62 2.18
CA GLN A 27 -0.96 16.40 1.35
C GLN A 27 -1.19 15.14 2.23
N PRO A 28 -1.91 14.13 1.71
CA PRO A 28 -1.98 12.82 2.36
C PRO A 28 -0.58 12.22 2.56
N HIS A 29 -0.36 11.53 3.67
CA HIS A 29 0.89 10.80 3.90
C HIS A 29 1.10 9.68 2.88
N TYR A 30 2.36 9.43 2.56
CA TYR A 30 2.78 8.22 1.86
C TYR A 30 2.50 6.97 2.72
N LEU A 31 1.98 5.92 2.08
CA LEU A 31 1.78 4.59 2.66
C LEU A 31 2.57 3.55 1.88
N THR A 32 3.11 2.55 2.57
CA THR A 32 3.62 1.33 1.93
C THR A 32 2.47 0.41 1.52
N ALA A 33 2.72 -0.54 0.61
CA ALA A 33 1.71 -1.55 0.25
C ALA A 33 1.24 -2.37 1.46
N TYR A 34 2.13 -2.67 2.43
CA TYR A 34 1.77 -3.34 3.68
C TYR A 34 0.80 -2.51 4.51
N GLN A 35 1.10 -1.21 4.66
CA GLN A 35 0.26 -0.26 5.36
C GLN A 35 -1.11 -0.07 4.71
N ILE A 36 -1.21 -0.24 3.40
CA ILE A 36 -2.49 -0.23 2.68
C ILE A 36 -3.29 -1.50 3.00
N VAL A 37 -2.66 -2.69 2.92
CA VAL A 37 -3.31 -3.96 3.28
C VAL A 37 -3.89 -3.91 4.69
N GLU A 38 -3.14 -3.43 5.68
CA GLU A 38 -3.59 -3.37 7.07
C GLU A 38 -4.80 -2.44 7.28
N ARG A 39 -4.92 -1.40 6.46
CA ARG A 39 -6.00 -0.41 6.51
C ARG A 39 -7.23 -0.77 5.69
N LEU A 40 -7.18 -1.81 4.86
CA LEU A 40 -8.37 -2.32 4.19
C LEU A 40 -9.42 -2.74 5.23
N ARG A 41 -10.68 -2.41 4.98
CA ARG A 41 -11.80 -2.85 5.81
C ARG A 41 -12.06 -4.35 5.61
N GLU A 42 -12.61 -4.99 6.64
CA GLU A 42 -13.13 -6.34 6.50
C GLU A 42 -14.43 -6.35 5.68
N PRO A 43 -14.73 -7.41 4.92
CA PRO A 43 -13.98 -8.67 4.81
C PRO A 43 -12.82 -8.64 3.79
N ALA A 44 -12.68 -7.57 3.01
CA ALA A 44 -11.72 -7.51 1.90
C ALA A 44 -10.28 -7.77 2.34
N ARG A 45 -9.88 -7.28 3.52
CA ARG A 45 -8.55 -7.53 4.09
C ARG A 45 -8.32 -9.02 4.36
N SER A 46 -9.21 -9.68 5.09
CA SER A 46 -9.09 -11.11 5.41
C SER A 46 -9.16 -11.99 4.16
N GLU A 47 -10.00 -11.66 3.17
CA GLU A 47 -10.04 -12.35 1.90
C GLU A 47 -8.73 -12.22 1.12
N LEU A 48 -8.19 -11.01 1.02
CA LEU A 48 -6.91 -10.75 0.35
C LEU A 48 -5.77 -11.52 1.01
N ILE A 49 -5.70 -11.48 2.35
CA ILE A 49 -4.69 -12.19 3.14
C ILE A 49 -4.84 -13.70 3.03
N THR A 50 -6.07 -14.23 3.09
CA THR A 50 -6.32 -15.67 3.00
C THR A 50 -5.89 -16.20 1.63
N LYS A 51 -6.11 -15.41 0.58
CA LYS A 51 -5.82 -15.80 -0.80
C LYS A 51 -4.36 -15.69 -1.19
N TYR A 52 -3.67 -14.65 -0.70
CA TYR A 52 -2.33 -14.27 -1.15
C TYR A 52 -1.26 -14.35 -0.04
N GLY A 53 -1.67 -14.60 1.21
CA GLY A 53 -0.80 -14.64 2.36
C GLY A 53 -0.35 -13.25 2.85
N ARG A 54 0.11 -13.18 4.11
CA ARG A 54 0.58 -11.95 4.77
C ARG A 54 1.97 -11.46 4.32
N GLY A 55 2.65 -12.20 3.46
CA GLY A 55 4.08 -11.99 3.21
C GLY A 55 4.91 -12.45 4.42
N GLY A 56 6.11 -12.99 4.17
CA GLY A 56 6.96 -13.53 5.24
C GLY A 56 6.92 -15.05 5.34
N LYS A 57 7.64 -15.70 4.41
CA LYS A 57 8.34 -17.01 4.48
C LYS A 57 8.56 -17.42 3.01
N ARG A 58 9.72 -17.02 2.46
CA ARG A 58 10.08 -16.91 1.02
C ARG A 58 9.70 -15.56 0.41
N ALA A 59 10.49 -14.55 0.76
CA ALA A 59 10.56 -13.27 0.07
C ALA A 59 10.85 -13.52 -1.42
N GLY A 60 9.83 -13.37 -2.28
CA GLY A 60 9.96 -13.57 -3.72
C GLY A 60 8.79 -14.28 -4.40
N SER A 61 7.76 -14.77 -3.71
CA SER A 61 6.54 -15.18 -4.42
C SER A 61 5.82 -13.93 -4.94
N ALA A 62 5.57 -13.89 -6.26
CA ALA A 62 5.01 -12.75 -6.98
C ALA A 62 3.57 -12.38 -6.57
N ASP A 63 2.99 -13.09 -5.62
CA ASP A 63 1.55 -13.07 -5.31
C ASP A 63 1.26 -12.87 -3.81
N THR A 64 2.08 -12.10 -3.07
CA THR A 64 1.69 -11.70 -1.70
C THR A 64 0.57 -10.65 -1.72
N ALA A 65 -0.19 -10.49 -0.64
CA ALA A 65 -1.21 -9.43 -0.54
C ALA A 65 -0.61 -8.04 -0.87
N SER A 66 0.58 -7.74 -0.34
CA SER A 66 1.30 -6.50 -0.64
C SER A 66 1.74 -6.37 -2.11
N SER A 67 2.11 -7.49 -2.76
CA SER A 67 2.45 -7.52 -4.19
C SER A 67 1.22 -7.24 -5.06
N ILE A 68 0.06 -7.78 -4.69
CA ILE A 68 -1.21 -7.52 -5.38
C ILE A 68 -1.61 -6.05 -5.27
N ILE A 69 -1.50 -5.45 -4.08
CA ILE A 69 -1.76 -4.01 -3.90
C ILE A 69 -0.81 -3.16 -4.74
N SER A 70 0.48 -3.51 -4.77
CA SER A 70 1.47 -2.82 -5.61
C SER A 70 1.13 -2.91 -7.11
N GLN A 71 0.61 -4.05 -7.56
CA GLN A 71 0.15 -4.23 -8.95
C GLN A 71 -1.10 -3.38 -9.25
N VAL A 72 -2.08 -3.32 -8.34
CA VAL A 72 -3.26 -2.45 -8.49
C VAL A 72 -2.83 -0.98 -8.60
N LEU A 73 -1.92 -0.55 -7.73
CA LEU A 73 -1.40 0.83 -7.76
C LEU A 73 -0.67 1.16 -9.07
N ALA A 74 0.13 0.22 -9.59
CA ALA A 74 0.91 0.41 -10.82
C ALA A 74 0.06 0.31 -12.10
N ASN A 75 -0.98 -0.52 -12.12
CA ASN A 75 -1.75 -0.81 -13.33
C ASN A 75 -3.05 0.00 -13.41
N GLU A 76 -3.71 0.22 -12.28
CA GLU A 76 -5.07 0.77 -12.23
C GLU A 76 -5.07 2.21 -11.71
N LEU A 77 -4.13 2.59 -10.83
CA LEU A 77 -4.06 3.91 -10.21
C LEU A 77 -2.82 4.74 -10.58
N SER A 78 -2.04 4.32 -11.60
CA SER A 78 -0.78 4.97 -11.95
C SER A 78 -0.91 6.43 -12.39
N ALA A 79 -2.06 6.82 -12.95
CA ALA A 79 -2.37 8.20 -13.31
C ALA A 79 -2.75 9.08 -12.11
N GLU A 80 -3.00 8.48 -10.94
CA GLU A 80 -3.56 9.16 -9.77
C GLU A 80 -2.63 9.11 -8.56
N VAL A 81 -1.64 8.21 -8.56
CA VAL A 81 -0.75 7.98 -7.42
C VAL A 81 0.65 8.53 -7.70
N ASP A 82 1.20 9.25 -6.73
CA ASP A 82 2.63 9.53 -6.66
C ASP A 82 3.35 8.35 -6.02
N VAL A 83 4.43 7.91 -6.65
CA VAL A 83 5.32 6.87 -6.12
C VAL A 83 6.63 7.52 -5.71
N ALA A 84 7.00 7.33 -4.44
CA ALA A 84 8.34 7.59 -3.95
C ALA A 84 8.99 6.28 -3.53
N TYR A 85 10.31 6.28 -3.39
CA TYR A 85 11.06 5.13 -2.94
C TYR A 85 11.83 5.51 -1.68
N LEU A 86 11.70 4.70 -0.65
CA LEU A 86 12.46 4.80 0.58
C LEU A 86 13.57 3.76 0.55
N ASP A 87 14.81 4.21 0.69
CA ASP A 87 15.91 3.32 1.03
C ASP A 87 15.71 2.84 2.45
N THR A 88 15.49 1.54 2.59
CA THR A 88 15.21 0.87 3.86
C THR A 88 16.39 0.05 4.34
N ARG A 89 17.58 0.20 3.75
CA ARG A 89 18.80 -0.33 4.35
C ARG A 89 18.97 0.23 5.75
N ASP A 90 19.29 -0.65 6.68
CA ASP A 90 19.46 -0.34 8.10
C ASP A 90 18.19 0.22 8.79
N VAL A 91 17.01 0.11 8.15
CA VAL A 91 15.72 0.50 8.73
C VAL A 91 15.08 -0.70 9.44
N TRP A 92 14.69 -0.46 10.69
CA TRP A 92 13.97 -1.41 11.54
C TRP A 92 12.56 -0.91 11.79
N PHE A 93 11.57 -1.79 11.59
CA PHE A 93 10.17 -1.51 11.87
C PHE A 93 9.77 -2.14 13.20
N SER A 94 9.05 -1.38 14.03
CA SER A 94 8.38 -1.94 15.20
C SER A 94 6.98 -2.41 14.80
N ILE A 95 6.72 -3.71 14.82
CA ILE A 95 5.44 -4.33 14.45
C ILE A 95 5.03 -5.29 15.56
N ALA A 96 3.89 -5.04 16.22
CA ALA A 96 3.37 -5.88 17.30
C ALA A 96 4.43 -6.20 18.37
N ASP A 97 5.15 -5.17 18.83
CA ASP A 97 6.25 -5.25 19.80
C ASP A 97 7.51 -6.02 19.36
N GLU A 98 7.58 -6.43 18.09
CA GLU A 98 8.77 -7.02 17.48
C GLU A 98 9.52 -6.00 16.61
N LEU A 99 10.85 -6.00 16.68
CA LEU A 99 11.70 -5.28 15.73
C LEU A 99 11.99 -6.17 14.52
N VAL A 100 11.53 -5.72 13.36
CA VAL A 100 11.70 -6.43 12.09
C VAL A 100 12.56 -5.58 11.18
N GLU A 101 13.71 -6.13 10.77
CA GLU A 101 14.55 -5.52 9.74
C GLU A 101 13.80 -5.49 8.40
N ALA A 102 13.96 -4.39 7.66
CA ALA A 102 13.42 -4.30 6.31
C ALA A 102 14.03 -5.39 5.41
N GLY A 103 13.22 -6.36 5.00
CA GLY A 103 13.68 -7.48 4.15
C GLY A 103 14.08 -7.09 2.71
N TYR A 104 13.82 -5.85 2.30
CA TYR A 104 14.25 -5.30 1.02
C TYR A 104 14.95 -3.96 1.25
N PRO A 105 16.00 -3.64 0.46
CA PRO A 105 16.74 -2.38 0.60
C PRO A 105 15.97 -1.17 0.09
N VAL A 106 14.87 -1.37 -0.65
CA VAL A 106 14.04 -0.28 -1.17
C VAL A 106 12.56 -0.65 -1.04
N VAL A 107 11.75 0.25 -0.50
CA VAL A 107 10.31 0.11 -0.40
C VAL A 107 9.61 1.23 -1.14
N ALA A 108 8.61 0.88 -1.95
CA ALA A 108 7.74 1.85 -2.61
C ALA A 108 6.75 2.47 -1.62
N LEU A 109 6.57 3.77 -1.76
CA LEU A 109 5.68 4.63 -0.99
C LEU A 109 4.66 5.24 -1.95
N TYR A 110 3.38 5.17 -1.58
CA TYR A 110 2.26 5.57 -2.42
C TYR A 110 1.41 6.64 -1.72
N ARG A 111 0.98 7.66 -2.47
CA ARG A 111 -0.05 8.62 -2.04
C ARG A 111 -0.88 9.04 -3.24
N LEU A 112 -2.11 9.50 -3.02
CA LEU A 112 -2.86 10.16 -4.09
C LEU A 112 -2.26 11.51 -4.43
N ARG A 113 -2.20 11.82 -5.73
CA ARG A 113 -1.90 13.15 -6.25
C ARG A 113 -3.02 14.08 -5.85
N VAL A 114 -2.67 15.14 -5.13
CA VAL A 114 -3.60 16.25 -4.92
C VAL A 114 -3.79 16.94 -6.28
N ARG A 115 -5.01 16.91 -6.82
CA ARG A 115 -5.34 17.72 -8.00
C ARG A 115 -5.13 19.18 -7.61
N ARG A 116 -4.31 19.91 -8.38
CA ARG A 116 -4.14 21.36 -8.24
C ARG A 116 -5.46 22.05 -8.66
N SER A 117 -6.46 22.04 -7.78
CA SER A 117 -7.72 22.77 -7.98
C SER A 117 -8.13 23.62 -6.78
N ASP A 118 -7.52 23.44 -5.60
CA ASP A 118 -8.01 24.06 -4.36
C ASP A 118 -7.13 25.21 -3.82
N THR A 119 -6.39 25.89 -4.70
CA THR A 119 -5.72 27.17 -4.35
C THR A 119 -6.32 28.31 -5.18
N MET A 120 -7.61 28.55 -5.01
CA MET A 120 -8.24 29.87 -5.13
C MET A 120 -9.41 29.92 -4.16
N GLY A 121 -9.13 30.40 -2.94
CA GLY A 121 -10.07 30.70 -1.88
C GLY A 121 -9.40 31.62 -0.88
#